data_AF-A0A4V1RXC2-F1
#
_entry.id   AF-A0A4V1RXC2-F1
#
_cell.length_a   1.000
_cell.length_b   1.000
_cell.length_c   1.000
_cell.angle_alpha   90.00
_cell.angle_beta   90.00
_cell.angle_gamma   90.00
#
_symmetry.space_group_name_H-M   'P 1'
#
loop_
_entity.id
_entity.type
_entity.pdbx_description
1 polymer ?
#
loop_
_entity_poly.entity_id
_entity_poly.type
_entity_poly.pdbx_seq_one_letter_code
_entity_poly.pdbx_strand_id
1 'polypeptide(L)'
;TMDIQGAFDTVLRNRLILRLREQGWPEHLARWAGSFMDDRSACVRYQDTITPLSPLQCGLPQGSPVSPILFLLYTEPIYRLSNPQGRFGYADDTAILCVGDTVEETAAAASRSVEEMVRWGAANGVSFDPKKTEVMHFSRSKLETAPAIRHGDVEKHPEAAMRWLGIWLDSSLSFRVHAEKWTAKSQAVAYHLRGLTNTIHGPLPSAVRSAVRACVEPVLLYGTEVWYPGATRPRWEQPSKDRPSGIQHLLQRMNKAIVQSMRAILPVWKTTPVAILHRESGIPPITQLLEARRYRFSARLKSLDEAHPLAKRTLPPRQPTYHQLIKRKYQAPTESSFRTRLRRTNELLAPCPRPALMQKCFGKGQDTPLQTAPKEESAEAFLQWVETVDPTTWIVYSDGSLSSEGAASYGFAIHQKDLSICDGSGRLGPAEVFDAEATGALEGLKAALNLPGSAARDIVVCLDNLAAATCLRGTPSDSSQAVFVEFQALAASHGATQVRWIPGHTDIPGNEQADKLAKAASSLPEPEGAQPTLAYLRKVARQKPKEAFERWWTTSVPEQYKRLNLKATIRCPP
;
A
#
# COMPACT_ATOMS: atom_id res chain seq x y z
N THR A 1 5.74 23.26 12.09
CA THR A 1 6.51 22.00 12.07
C THR A 1 7.86 22.26 12.69
N MET A 2 8.50 21.24 13.24
CA MET A 2 9.78 21.32 13.94
C MET A 2 10.62 20.10 13.59
N ASP A 3 11.93 20.26 13.64
CA ASP A 3 12.93 19.24 13.28
C ASP A 3 13.79 18.94 14.51
N ILE A 4 13.95 17.66 14.83
CA ILE A 4 14.84 17.21 15.91
C ILE A 4 16.30 17.29 15.41
N GLN A 5 17.11 18.10 16.09
CA GLN A 5 18.52 18.27 15.76
C GLN A 5 19.32 17.03 16.17
N GLY A 6 20.18 16.53 15.28
CA GLY A 6 21.06 15.40 15.57
C GLY A 6 20.27 14.14 15.91
N ALA A 7 19.28 13.81 15.07
CA ALA A 7 18.53 12.57 15.20
C ALA A 7 19.49 11.37 15.27
N PHE A 8 19.14 10.36 16.07
CA PHE A 8 20.00 9.26 16.50
C PHE A 8 21.15 9.63 17.43
N ASP A 9 21.95 10.66 17.12
CA ASP A 9 23.18 10.99 17.88
C ASP A 9 22.92 11.41 19.32
N THR A 10 21.75 11.98 19.57
CA THR A 10 21.36 12.56 20.86
C THR A 10 20.71 11.57 21.84
N VAL A 11 20.48 10.32 21.42
CA VAL A 11 19.76 9.33 22.24
C VAL A 11 20.63 8.89 23.41
N LEU A 12 20.13 9.11 24.63
CA LEU A 12 20.81 8.71 25.86
C LEU A 12 20.40 7.28 26.26
N ARG A 13 21.40 6.38 26.41
CA ARG A 13 21.20 4.96 26.72
C ARG A 13 20.27 4.71 27.91
N ASN A 14 20.59 5.29 29.07
CA ASN A 14 19.79 5.06 30.29
C ASN A 14 18.37 5.61 30.19
N ARG A 15 18.18 6.71 29.45
CA ARG A 15 16.85 7.27 29.17
C ARG A 15 16.06 6.34 28.25
N LEU A 16 16.67 5.81 27.18
CA LEU A 16 16.02 4.84 26.30
C LEU A 16 15.59 3.59 27.07
N ILE A 17 16.47 3.01 27.90
CA ILE A 17 16.15 1.82 28.71
C ILE A 17 14.97 2.12 29.64
N LEU A 18 14.99 3.27 30.33
CA LEU A 18 13.88 3.71 31.17
C LEU A 18 12.57 3.81 30.36
N ARG A 19 12.61 4.42 29.16
CA ARG A 19 11.43 4.54 28.28
C ARG A 19 10.88 3.19 27.87
N LEU A 20 11.75 2.24 27.50
CA LEU A 20 11.31 0.89 27.14
C LEU A 20 10.60 0.21 28.31
N ARG A 21 11.10 0.38 29.54
CA ARG A 21 10.45 -0.16 30.75
C ARG A 21 9.11 0.53 31.04
N GLU A 22 9.04 1.86 30.98
CA GLU A 22 7.80 2.63 31.18
C GLU A 22 6.72 2.30 30.14
N GLN A 23 7.12 1.97 28.92
CA GLN A 23 6.22 1.54 27.84
C GLN A 23 5.76 0.07 27.99
N GLY A 24 6.31 -0.68 28.95
CA GLY A 24 5.95 -2.07 29.21
C GLY A 24 6.64 -3.10 28.32
N TRP A 25 7.76 -2.75 27.68
CA TRP A 25 8.51 -3.72 26.88
C TRP A 25 9.15 -4.80 27.78
N PRO A 26 9.24 -6.06 27.31
CA PRO A 26 9.93 -7.13 28.02
C PRO A 26 11.35 -6.75 28.41
N GLU A 27 11.75 -7.09 29.65
CA GLU A 27 13.06 -6.71 30.21
C GLU A 27 14.24 -7.22 29.37
N HIS A 28 14.10 -8.38 28.71
CA HIS A 28 15.15 -8.89 27.82
C HIS A 28 15.39 -7.97 26.60
N LEU A 29 14.34 -7.34 26.06
CA LEU A 29 14.46 -6.37 24.96
C LEU A 29 15.07 -5.05 25.45
N ALA A 30 14.68 -4.59 26.65
CA ALA A 30 15.27 -3.40 27.25
C ALA A 30 16.77 -3.58 27.52
N ARG A 31 17.17 -4.74 28.05
CA ARG A 31 18.60 -5.09 28.24
C ARG A 31 19.34 -5.22 26.92
N TRP A 32 18.71 -5.84 25.90
CA TRP A 32 19.28 -5.93 24.56
C TRP A 32 19.52 -4.53 23.97
N ALA A 33 18.57 -3.60 24.06
CA ALA A 33 18.75 -2.22 23.61
C ALA A 33 19.87 -1.51 24.38
N GLY A 34 19.97 -1.78 25.69
CA GLY A 34 21.06 -1.29 26.52
C GLY A 34 22.44 -1.83 26.13
N SER A 35 22.54 -3.11 25.77
CA SER A 35 23.77 -3.73 25.27
C SER A 35 24.12 -3.24 23.87
N PHE A 36 23.12 -3.04 23.01
CA PHE A 36 23.28 -2.51 21.65
C PHE A 36 23.93 -1.11 21.62
N MET A 37 23.76 -0.33 22.68
CA MET A 37 24.34 1.01 22.81
C MET A 37 25.64 1.06 23.63
N ASP A 38 26.09 -0.06 24.20
CA ASP A 38 27.22 -0.12 25.15
C ASP A 38 28.58 -0.21 24.45
N ASP A 39 29.64 0.32 25.10
CA ASP A 39 31.05 0.21 24.69
C ASP A 39 31.35 0.49 23.21
N ARG A 40 30.60 1.42 22.60
CA ARG A 40 30.80 1.80 21.20
C ARG A 40 31.95 2.78 21.08
N SER A 41 32.68 2.70 19.97
CA SER A 41 33.71 3.66 19.59
C SER A 41 33.65 3.98 18.10
N ALA A 42 34.19 5.13 17.70
CA ALA A 42 34.28 5.55 16.32
C ALA A 42 35.65 6.19 16.03
N CYS A 43 36.08 6.10 14.78
CA CYS A 43 37.22 6.85 14.24
C CYS A 43 36.84 7.41 12.86
N VAL A 44 37.58 8.42 12.40
CA VAL A 44 37.42 9.02 11.07
C VAL A 44 38.54 8.52 10.18
N ARG A 45 38.19 8.02 8.99
CA ARG A 45 39.16 7.69 7.94
C ARG A 45 39.08 8.73 6.82
N TYR A 46 40.21 9.33 6.48
CA TYR A 46 40.38 10.16 5.29
C TYR A 46 41.55 9.62 4.47
N GLN A 47 41.26 9.08 3.28
CA GLN A 47 42.22 8.35 2.46
C GLN A 47 42.92 7.24 3.28
N ASP A 48 44.21 7.39 3.52
CA ASP A 48 45.05 6.43 4.25
C ASP A 48 45.30 6.82 5.70
N THR A 49 44.75 7.95 6.16
CA THR A 49 44.84 8.40 7.55
C THR A 49 43.60 7.98 8.33
N ILE A 50 43.80 7.35 9.49
CA ILE A 50 42.74 6.95 10.42
C ILE A 50 43.02 7.62 11.76
N THR A 51 42.03 8.31 12.33
CA THR A 51 42.15 8.89 13.67
C THR A 51 42.14 7.80 14.74
N PRO A 52 42.66 8.06 15.95
CA PRO A 52 42.44 7.16 17.08
C PRO A 52 40.95 6.88 17.32
N LEU A 53 40.65 5.72 17.92
CA LEU A 53 39.31 5.37 18.35
C LEU A 53 38.89 6.28 19.50
N SER A 54 37.71 6.90 19.36
CA SER A 54 37.06 7.70 20.39
C SER A 54 35.80 7.00 20.87
N PRO A 55 35.57 6.87 22.19
CA PRO A 55 34.37 6.25 22.72
C PRO A 55 33.12 7.11 22.44
N LEU A 56 32.01 6.46 22.09
CA LEU A 56 30.71 7.08 21.87
C LEU A 56 29.82 6.87 23.09
N GLN A 57 29.65 7.93 23.89
CA GLN A 57 28.87 7.89 25.13
C GLN A 57 27.34 7.88 24.91
N CYS A 58 26.89 8.30 23.73
CA CYS A 58 25.48 8.39 23.38
C CYS A 58 25.26 8.11 21.89
N GLY A 59 23.98 8.03 21.55
CA GLY A 59 23.50 7.93 20.19
C GLY A 59 23.19 6.51 19.73
N LEU A 60 22.46 6.39 18.63
CA LEU A 60 22.15 5.13 17.98
C LEU A 60 23.01 4.98 16.71
N PRO A 61 23.52 3.79 16.38
CA PRO A 61 24.32 3.58 15.16
C PRO A 61 23.51 3.93 13.91
N GLN A 62 23.99 4.89 13.13
CA GLN A 62 23.40 5.21 11.83
C GLN A 62 23.61 4.04 10.86
N GLY A 63 22.59 3.73 10.05
CA GLY A 63 22.61 2.57 9.13
C GLY A 63 22.15 1.26 9.77
N SER A 64 22.02 1.18 11.09
CA SER A 64 21.37 0.02 11.74
C SER A 64 19.86 0.03 11.50
N PRO A 65 19.23 -1.11 11.14
CA PRO A 65 17.79 -1.19 10.92
C PRO A 65 16.98 -0.99 12.21
N VAL A 66 17.58 -1.16 13.39
CA VAL A 66 16.86 -1.02 14.68
C VAL A 66 16.94 0.40 15.23
N SER A 67 17.93 1.20 14.84
CA SER A 67 18.08 2.58 15.30
C SER A 67 16.84 3.46 15.04
N PRO A 68 16.20 3.43 13.85
CA PRO A 68 14.93 4.13 13.62
C PRO A 68 13.83 3.76 14.60
N ILE A 69 13.71 2.47 14.95
CA ILE A 69 12.68 1.97 15.86
C ILE A 69 12.95 2.48 17.27
N LEU A 70 14.18 2.33 17.77
CA LEU A 70 14.56 2.79 19.10
C LEU A 70 14.43 4.31 19.24
N PHE A 71 14.77 5.07 18.20
CA PHE A 71 14.58 6.52 18.18
C PHE A 71 13.10 6.93 18.26
N LEU A 72 12.22 6.23 17.54
CA LEU A 72 10.78 6.49 17.62
C LEU A 72 10.26 6.18 19.03
N LEU A 73 10.67 5.06 19.64
CA LEU A 73 10.29 4.73 21.01
C LEU A 73 10.84 5.73 22.04
N TYR A 74 12.03 6.27 21.79
CA TYR A 74 12.66 7.31 22.60
C TYR A 74 11.87 8.63 22.59
N THR A 75 11.46 9.06 21.40
CA THR A 75 10.79 10.35 21.16
C THR A 75 9.28 10.29 21.32
N GLU A 76 8.69 9.09 21.36
CA GLU A 76 7.25 8.84 21.51
C GLU A 76 6.53 9.74 22.53
N PRO A 77 7.08 10.02 23.73
CA PRO A 77 6.38 10.82 24.72
C PRO A 77 6.05 12.24 24.26
N ILE A 78 6.78 12.82 23.30
CA ILE A 78 6.47 14.17 22.79
C ILE A 78 5.07 14.23 22.18
N TYR A 79 4.56 13.10 21.68
CA TYR A 79 3.22 12.99 21.07
C TYR A 79 2.12 12.73 22.10
N ARG A 80 2.46 12.48 23.38
CA ARG A 80 1.51 12.29 24.49
C ARG A 80 1.40 13.48 25.43
N LEU A 81 2.23 14.50 25.25
CA LEU A 81 2.14 15.76 26.00
C LEU A 81 0.79 16.47 25.75
N SER A 82 0.46 17.44 26.61
CA SER A 82 -0.84 18.11 26.84
C SER A 82 -1.95 17.99 25.78
N ASN A 83 -1.66 18.16 24.49
CA ASN A 83 -2.61 17.95 23.39
C ASN A 83 -2.17 16.81 22.45
N PRO A 84 -2.40 15.53 22.78
CA PRO A 84 -1.96 14.41 21.96
C PRO A 84 -2.61 14.37 20.57
N GLN A 85 -3.87 14.81 20.44
CA GLN A 85 -4.60 14.76 19.17
C GLN A 85 -4.05 15.75 18.13
N GLY A 86 -3.37 16.80 18.59
CA GLY A 86 -2.74 17.81 17.74
C GLY A 86 -1.29 17.51 17.38
N ARG A 87 -0.71 16.37 17.77
CA ARG A 87 0.71 16.08 17.56
C ARG A 87 0.92 14.94 16.60
N PHE A 88 1.81 15.16 15.65
CA PHE A 88 2.15 14.19 14.62
C PHE A 88 3.65 14.18 14.41
N GLY A 89 4.19 13.05 14.00
CA GLY A 89 5.58 13.00 13.59
C GLY A 89 5.92 11.78 12.78
N TYR A 90 7.07 11.85 12.13
CA TYR A 90 7.63 10.81 11.29
C TYR A 90 9.14 10.93 11.35
N ALA A 91 9.81 9.94 11.93
CA ALA A 91 11.24 10.05 12.24
C ALA A 91 11.54 11.32 13.06
N ASP A 92 12.45 12.16 12.58
CA ASP A 92 12.93 13.42 13.18
C ASP A 92 12.01 14.63 12.94
N ASP A 93 11.14 14.52 11.94
CA ASP A 93 10.13 15.49 11.59
C ASP A 93 8.97 15.44 12.62
N THR A 94 8.66 16.58 13.26
CA THR A 94 7.50 16.76 14.18
C THR A 94 6.54 17.88 13.75
N ALA A 95 5.24 17.72 13.97
CA ALA A 95 4.20 18.70 13.69
C ALA A 95 3.21 18.86 14.85
N ILE A 96 2.80 20.12 15.07
CA ILE A 96 1.78 20.53 16.03
C ILE A 96 0.65 21.19 15.25
N LEU A 97 -0.58 20.76 15.50
CA LEU A 97 -1.82 21.30 14.96
C LEU A 97 -2.69 21.78 16.12
N CYS A 98 -2.93 23.09 16.15
CA CYS A 98 -3.87 23.71 17.08
C CYS A 98 -5.12 24.13 16.30
N VAL A 99 -6.29 23.81 16.85
CA VAL A 99 -7.59 24.16 16.29
C VAL A 99 -8.34 24.98 17.34
N GLY A 100 -8.92 26.10 16.92
CA GLY A 100 -9.64 27.04 17.78
C GLY A 100 -10.44 28.01 16.93
N ASP A 101 -11.16 28.92 17.58
CA ASP A 101 -12.08 29.85 16.89
C ASP A 101 -11.36 31.09 16.34
N THR A 102 -10.21 31.45 16.93
CA THR A 102 -9.40 32.60 16.52
C THR A 102 -7.95 32.23 16.24
N VAL A 103 -7.28 33.03 15.40
CA VAL A 103 -5.87 32.81 15.06
C VAL A 103 -4.96 33.15 16.25
N GLU A 104 -5.35 34.13 17.06
CA GLU A 104 -4.66 34.55 18.27
C GLU A 104 -4.66 33.45 19.32
N GLU A 105 -5.81 32.82 19.56
CA GLU A 105 -5.93 31.67 20.47
C GLU A 105 -5.07 30.50 20.01
N THR A 106 -5.15 30.14 18.72
CA THR A 106 -4.39 29.01 18.16
C THR A 106 -2.89 29.30 18.13
N ALA A 107 -2.45 30.53 17.87
CA ALA A 107 -1.05 30.94 17.93
C ALA A 107 -0.50 30.89 19.37
N ALA A 108 -1.29 31.33 20.36
CA ALA A 108 -0.93 31.22 21.76
C ALA A 108 -0.84 29.74 22.21
N ALA A 109 -1.81 28.91 21.81
CA ALA A 109 -1.80 27.47 22.08
C ALA A 109 -0.61 26.76 21.43
N ALA A 110 -0.26 27.13 20.20
CA ALA A 110 0.89 26.59 19.50
C ALA A 110 2.19 27.01 20.18
N SER A 111 2.33 28.28 20.59
CA SER A 111 3.52 28.76 21.31
C SER A 111 3.73 28.01 22.63
N ARG A 112 2.66 27.79 23.42
CA ARG A 112 2.72 26.96 24.63
C ARG A 112 3.12 25.51 24.33
N SER A 113 2.59 24.94 23.25
CA SER A 113 2.90 23.56 22.85
C SER A 113 4.36 23.40 22.41
N VAL A 114 4.90 24.40 21.70
CA VAL A 114 6.33 24.45 21.32
C VAL A 114 7.19 24.56 22.56
N GLU A 115 6.87 25.47 23.49
CA GLU A 115 7.61 25.67 24.73
C GLU A 115 7.64 24.39 25.59
N GLU A 116 6.50 23.73 25.75
CA GLU A 116 6.41 22.44 26.46
C GLU A 116 7.30 21.37 25.81
N MET A 117 7.32 21.30 24.47
CA MET A 117 8.12 20.34 23.74
C MET A 117 9.63 20.64 23.85
N VAL A 118 10.03 21.91 23.79
CA VAL A 118 11.42 22.34 24.01
C VAL A 118 11.87 22.03 25.43
N ARG A 119 11.03 22.32 26.44
CA ARG A 119 11.31 22.00 27.84
C ARG A 119 11.47 20.49 28.05
N TRP A 120 10.56 19.70 27.50
CA TRP A 120 10.66 18.23 27.57
C TRP A 120 11.92 17.74 26.87
N GLY A 121 12.23 18.30 25.69
CA GLY A 121 13.41 17.95 24.92
C GLY A 121 14.68 18.18 25.73
N ALA A 122 14.85 19.37 26.31
CA ALA A 122 16.00 19.70 27.15
C ALA A 122 16.18 18.71 28.32
N ALA A 123 15.08 18.28 28.97
CA ALA A 123 15.13 17.30 30.05
C ALA A 123 15.50 15.87 29.60
N ASN A 124 15.34 15.57 28.31
CA ASN A 124 15.57 14.25 27.71
C ASN A 124 16.70 14.26 26.67
N GLY A 125 17.55 15.29 26.64
CA GLY A 125 18.66 15.36 25.69
C GLY A 125 18.24 15.48 24.22
N VAL A 126 17.01 15.93 23.93
CA VAL A 126 16.51 16.21 22.58
C VAL A 126 16.49 17.71 22.35
N SER A 127 17.03 18.17 21.24
CA SER A 127 17.00 19.58 20.85
C SER A 127 16.23 19.77 19.55
N PHE A 128 15.58 20.91 19.40
CA PHE A 128 14.83 21.26 18.20
C PHE A 128 15.49 22.46 17.53
N ASP A 129 15.66 22.42 16.21
CA ASP A 129 16.30 23.51 15.48
C ASP A 129 15.30 24.67 15.29
N PRO A 130 15.52 25.84 15.93
CA PRO A 130 14.64 26.98 15.72
C PRO A 130 14.67 27.46 14.28
N LYS A 131 15.79 27.39 13.56
CA LYS A 131 15.89 27.87 12.16
C LYS A 131 15.00 27.07 11.22
N LYS A 132 14.86 25.76 11.45
CA LYS A 132 14.00 24.86 10.67
C LYS A 132 12.53 24.85 11.11
N THR A 133 12.18 25.60 12.16
CA THR A 133 10.79 25.71 12.58
C THR A 133 10.00 26.55 11.60
N GLU A 134 9.03 25.93 10.93
CA GLU A 134 8.11 26.60 10.00
C GLU A 134 6.72 26.75 10.66
N VAL A 135 6.02 27.83 10.32
CA VAL A 135 4.68 28.16 10.85
C VAL A 135 3.71 28.43 9.71
N MET A 136 2.45 28.04 9.87
CA MET A 136 1.37 28.33 8.92
C MET A 136 0.02 28.33 9.63
N HIS A 137 -0.81 29.32 9.30
CA HIS A 137 -2.20 29.41 9.73
C HIS A 137 -3.13 28.97 8.61
N PHE A 138 -4.13 28.15 8.94
CA PHE A 138 -5.19 27.72 8.02
C PHE A 138 -6.52 28.32 8.47
N SER A 139 -7.20 29.03 7.57
CA SER A 139 -8.51 29.61 7.85
C SER A 139 -9.46 29.45 6.66
N ARG A 140 -10.76 29.41 6.96
CA ARG A 140 -11.83 29.43 5.95
C ARG A 140 -12.10 30.84 5.43
N SER A 141 -11.74 31.86 6.20
CA SER A 141 -11.84 33.27 5.84
C SER A 141 -10.45 33.85 5.56
N LYS A 142 -10.42 34.98 4.86
CA LYS A 142 -9.19 35.77 4.74
C LYS A 142 -8.80 36.24 6.14
N LEU A 143 -7.55 35.99 6.52
CA LEU A 143 -7.01 36.47 7.77
C LEU A 143 -6.57 37.93 7.63
N GLU A 144 -6.96 38.74 8.60
CA GLU A 144 -6.50 40.14 8.71
C GLU A 144 -5.14 40.21 9.39
N THR A 145 -4.94 39.39 10.41
CA THR A 145 -3.72 39.26 11.19
C THR A 145 -3.08 37.87 10.97
N ALA A 146 -1.76 37.82 11.15
CA ALA A 146 -0.98 36.60 11.04
C ALA A 146 -0.01 36.53 12.22
N PRO A 147 -0.51 36.27 13.45
CA PRO A 147 0.28 36.32 14.66
C PRO A 147 1.45 35.32 14.59
N ALA A 148 2.59 35.76 15.13
CA ALA A 148 3.79 34.94 15.24
C ALA A 148 3.62 33.84 16.29
N ILE A 149 4.38 32.76 16.13
CA ILE A 149 4.50 31.69 17.13
C ILE A 149 5.90 31.76 17.72
N ARG A 150 6.02 31.63 19.04
CA ARG A 150 7.32 31.65 19.72
C ARG A 150 7.94 30.25 19.79
N HIS A 151 9.20 30.15 19.40
CA HIS A 151 10.08 29.01 19.69
C HIS A 151 11.21 29.52 20.57
N GLY A 152 11.06 29.36 21.89
CA GLY A 152 11.95 29.98 22.86
C GLY A 152 11.93 31.50 22.71
N ASP A 153 13.10 32.08 22.49
CA ASP A 153 13.28 33.52 22.28
C ASP A 153 13.10 33.97 20.82
N VAL A 154 12.84 33.04 19.90
CA VAL A 154 12.71 33.33 18.47
C VAL A 154 11.23 33.39 18.07
N GLU A 155 10.83 34.48 17.42
CA GLU A 155 9.51 34.60 16.79
C GLU A 155 9.51 34.01 15.39
N LYS A 156 8.47 33.22 15.09
CA LYS A 156 8.26 32.57 13.81
C LYS A 156 6.99 33.07 13.17
N HIS A 157 7.17 33.75 12.05
CA HIS A 157 6.08 34.26 11.24
C HIS A 157 5.62 33.21 10.23
N PRO A 158 4.30 33.16 9.90
CA PRO A 158 3.78 32.23 8.93
C PRO A 158 4.30 32.54 7.51
N GLU A 159 4.74 31.50 6.81
CA GLU A 159 5.18 31.61 5.41
C GLU A 159 4.02 31.41 4.43
N ALA A 160 4.23 31.80 3.17
CA ALA A 160 3.23 31.60 2.10
C ALA A 160 2.99 30.12 1.77
N ALA A 161 4.01 29.27 1.95
CA ALA A 161 3.94 27.83 1.74
C ALA A 161 4.88 27.11 2.70
N MET A 162 4.39 26.08 3.38
CA MET A 162 5.15 25.23 4.31
C MET A 162 5.42 23.87 3.68
N ARG A 163 6.61 23.29 3.89
CA ARG A 163 6.90 21.93 3.42
C ARG A 163 6.85 20.95 4.59
N TRP A 164 5.97 19.95 4.47
CA TRP A 164 5.84 18.90 5.46
C TRP A 164 5.81 17.52 4.81
N LEU A 165 6.73 16.62 5.17
CA LEU A 165 6.89 15.28 4.59
C LEU A 165 6.86 15.29 3.05
N GLY A 166 7.50 16.30 2.45
CA GLY A 166 7.55 16.50 1.00
C GLY A 166 6.30 17.13 0.35
N ILE A 167 5.22 17.32 1.09
CA ILE A 167 4.01 18.01 0.64
C ILE A 167 4.16 19.51 0.91
N TRP A 168 3.78 20.33 -0.07
CA TRP A 168 3.77 21.79 0.12
C TRP A 168 2.33 22.21 0.42
N LEU A 169 2.14 22.83 1.57
CA LEU A 169 0.86 23.32 2.05
C LEU A 169 0.85 24.83 1.94
N ASP A 170 -0.18 25.39 1.32
CA ASP A 170 -0.51 26.81 1.35
C ASP A 170 -1.71 27.04 2.27
N SER A 171 -1.90 28.28 2.76
CA SER A 171 -2.95 28.63 3.72
C SER A 171 -4.37 28.30 3.24
N SER A 172 -4.59 28.26 1.92
CA SER A 172 -5.88 27.90 1.31
C SER A 172 -6.03 26.41 0.98
N LEU A 173 -4.99 25.61 1.24
CA LEU A 173 -4.87 24.20 0.85
C LEU A 173 -5.19 23.97 -0.64
N SER A 174 -4.79 24.92 -1.49
CA SER A 174 -4.97 24.83 -2.94
C SER A 174 -4.01 23.82 -3.59
N PHE A 175 -2.89 23.51 -2.92
CA PHE A 175 -1.79 22.69 -3.42
C PHE A 175 -1.18 23.23 -4.71
N ARG A 176 -1.35 24.53 -4.97
CA ARG A 176 -0.78 25.19 -6.14
C ARG A 176 0.73 25.06 -6.11
N VAL A 177 1.37 25.56 -5.05
CA VAL A 177 2.84 25.54 -4.85
C VAL A 177 3.40 24.13 -4.95
N HIS A 178 2.67 23.13 -4.43
CA HIS A 178 3.03 21.72 -4.54
C HIS A 178 3.14 21.26 -5.99
N ALA A 179 2.07 21.46 -6.77
CA ALA A 179 2.07 21.10 -8.18
C ALA A 179 3.13 21.88 -8.96
N GLU A 180 3.37 23.17 -8.64
CA GLU A 180 4.41 23.98 -9.30
C GLU A 180 5.80 23.39 -9.11
N LYS A 181 6.20 23.13 -7.87
CA LYS A 181 7.55 22.66 -7.53
C LYS A 181 7.83 21.25 -8.07
N TRP A 182 6.87 20.33 -7.94
CA TRP A 182 7.04 18.96 -8.46
C TRP A 182 6.94 18.90 -9.99
N THR A 183 6.15 19.78 -10.62
CA THR A 183 6.19 19.96 -12.08
C THR A 183 7.56 20.48 -12.53
N ALA A 184 8.09 21.54 -11.91
CA ALA A 184 9.40 22.08 -12.28
C ALA A 184 10.52 21.04 -12.11
N LYS A 185 10.51 20.29 -11.00
CA LYS A 185 11.49 19.22 -10.75
C LYS A 185 11.38 18.10 -11.79
N SER A 186 10.17 17.64 -12.11
CA SER A 186 9.97 16.61 -13.14
C SER A 186 10.35 17.11 -14.55
N GLN A 187 10.12 18.39 -14.87
CA GLN A 187 10.56 18.99 -16.13
C GLN A 187 12.09 19.02 -16.25
N ALA A 188 12.82 19.29 -15.16
CA ALA A 188 14.27 19.24 -15.16
C ALA A 188 14.77 17.82 -15.48
N VAL A 189 14.19 16.79 -14.85
CA VAL A 189 14.52 15.39 -15.15
C VAL A 189 14.21 15.04 -16.61
N ALA A 190 13.02 15.42 -17.11
CA ALA A 190 12.64 15.20 -18.51
C ALA A 190 13.56 15.95 -19.48
N TYR A 191 14.08 17.12 -19.10
CA TYR A 191 15.05 17.88 -19.89
C TYR A 191 16.38 17.13 -20.00
N HIS A 192 16.89 16.59 -18.90
CA HIS A 192 18.11 15.77 -18.92
C HIS A 192 17.95 14.53 -19.82
N LEU A 193 16.81 13.83 -19.71
CA LEU A 193 16.52 12.69 -20.59
C LEU A 193 16.46 13.10 -22.06
N ARG A 194 15.90 14.27 -22.36
CA ARG A 194 15.87 14.81 -23.72
C ARG A 194 17.26 15.17 -24.23
N GLY A 195 18.20 15.54 -23.36
CA GLY A 195 19.59 15.77 -23.75
C GLY A 195 20.29 14.51 -24.28
N LEU A 196 19.77 13.32 -23.96
CA LEU A 196 20.30 12.04 -24.42
C LEU A 196 19.69 11.59 -25.75
N THR A 197 18.71 12.32 -26.28
CA THR A 197 17.95 11.93 -27.48
C THR A 197 17.84 13.07 -28.48
N ASN A 198 17.90 12.74 -29.77
CA ASN A 198 17.49 13.62 -30.85
C ASN A 198 16.75 12.81 -31.93
N THR A 199 16.40 13.43 -33.06
CA THR A 199 15.65 12.77 -34.14
C THR A 199 16.45 11.73 -34.93
N ILE A 200 17.78 11.69 -34.75
CA ILE A 200 18.72 10.86 -35.52
C ILE A 200 19.48 9.89 -34.61
N HIS A 201 19.83 10.30 -33.39
CA HIS A 201 20.66 9.57 -32.44
C HIS A 201 20.03 9.56 -31.04
N GLY A 202 20.22 8.45 -30.32
CA GLY A 202 19.82 8.30 -28.93
C GLY A 202 19.50 6.85 -28.58
N PRO A 203 19.23 6.56 -27.31
CA PRO A 203 18.72 5.26 -26.89
C PRO A 203 17.38 4.92 -27.54
N LEU A 204 17.05 3.63 -27.57
CA LEU A 204 15.74 3.16 -28.05
C LEU A 204 14.60 3.90 -27.30
N PRO A 205 13.52 4.31 -27.99
CA PRO A 205 12.35 4.94 -27.37
C PRO A 205 11.81 4.15 -26.18
N SER A 206 11.86 2.82 -26.26
CA SER A 206 11.47 1.90 -25.19
C SER A 206 12.31 2.06 -23.90
N ALA A 207 13.61 2.31 -24.02
CA ALA A 207 14.52 2.55 -22.90
C ALA A 207 14.26 3.92 -22.26
N VAL A 208 14.13 4.97 -23.08
CA VAL A 208 13.84 6.33 -22.61
C VAL A 208 12.48 6.39 -21.92
N ARG A 209 11.50 5.67 -22.44
CA ARG A 209 10.17 5.53 -21.83
C ARG A 209 10.23 4.86 -20.45
N SER A 210 11.04 3.81 -20.31
CA SER A 210 11.30 3.18 -19.02
C SER A 210 11.94 4.17 -18.04
N ALA A 211 12.90 4.99 -18.50
CA ALA A 211 13.49 6.05 -17.69
C ALA A 211 12.48 7.14 -17.30
N VAL A 212 11.58 7.57 -18.19
CA VAL A 212 10.50 8.52 -17.87
C VAL A 212 9.58 7.94 -16.79
N ARG A 213 9.17 6.67 -16.91
CA ARG A 213 8.32 5.99 -15.93
C ARG A 213 8.98 5.80 -14.58
N ALA A 214 10.30 5.58 -14.56
CA ALA A 214 11.07 5.37 -13.34
C ALA A 214 11.47 6.68 -12.66
N CYS A 215 11.78 7.73 -13.42
CA CYS A 215 12.43 8.94 -12.89
C CYS A 215 11.55 10.19 -12.95
N VAL A 216 10.67 10.33 -13.94
CA VAL A 216 9.83 11.52 -14.12
C VAL A 216 8.46 11.34 -13.47
N GLU A 217 7.75 10.25 -13.76
CA GLU A 217 6.40 10.01 -13.25
C GLU A 217 6.33 9.99 -11.71
N PRO A 218 7.25 9.34 -10.96
CA PRO A 218 7.18 9.34 -9.50
C PRO A 218 7.39 10.74 -8.89
N VAL A 219 8.21 11.57 -9.53
CA VAL A 219 8.46 12.96 -9.12
C VAL A 219 7.23 13.82 -9.39
N LEU A 220 6.64 13.71 -10.58
CA LEU A 220 5.48 14.51 -10.98
C LEU A 220 4.22 14.14 -10.19
N LEU A 221 4.03 12.85 -9.89
CA LEU A 221 2.84 12.32 -9.20
C LEU A 221 3.01 12.23 -7.68
N TYR A 222 4.06 12.83 -7.13
CA TYR A 222 4.35 12.78 -5.70
C TYR A 222 3.16 13.33 -4.89
N GLY A 223 2.78 12.62 -3.82
CA GLY A 223 1.72 13.05 -2.90
C GLY A 223 0.30 13.07 -3.48
N THR A 224 0.04 12.43 -4.62
CA THR A 224 -1.28 12.41 -5.28
C THR A 224 -2.40 12.02 -4.32
N GLU A 225 -2.15 11.04 -3.45
CA GLU A 225 -3.07 10.52 -2.43
C GLU A 225 -3.50 11.60 -1.42
N VAL A 226 -2.67 12.63 -1.22
CA VAL A 226 -2.91 13.74 -0.29
C VAL A 226 -3.62 14.88 -0.99
N TRP A 227 -3.10 15.36 -2.13
CA TRP A 227 -3.55 16.62 -2.71
C TRP A 227 -4.64 16.46 -3.76
N TYR A 228 -4.66 15.39 -4.55
CA TYR A 228 -5.54 15.27 -5.73
C TYR A 228 -6.96 14.85 -5.32
N PRO A 229 -7.99 15.71 -5.52
CA PRO A 229 -9.37 15.44 -5.12
C PRO A 229 -10.16 14.53 -6.09
N GLY A 230 -9.59 14.17 -7.25
CA GLY A 230 -10.32 13.58 -8.37
C GLY A 230 -10.99 14.63 -9.26
N ALA A 231 -11.73 14.18 -10.28
CA ALA A 231 -12.48 15.06 -11.19
C ALA A 231 -13.55 15.92 -10.48
N THR A 232 -14.20 15.36 -9.46
CA THR A 232 -15.21 16.03 -8.64
C THR A 232 -14.78 16.14 -7.18
N ARG A 233 -15.47 16.98 -6.41
CA ARG A 233 -15.39 17.08 -4.95
C ARG A 233 -16.76 17.38 -4.35
N PRO A 234 -17.05 16.93 -3.11
CA PRO A 234 -18.30 17.25 -2.44
C PRO A 234 -18.42 18.75 -2.17
N ARG A 235 -19.65 19.26 -2.19
CA ARG A 235 -19.94 20.64 -1.77
C ARG A 235 -19.92 20.71 -0.25
N TRP A 236 -19.42 21.81 0.29
CA TRP A 236 -19.36 22.01 1.75
C TRP A 236 -20.76 22.09 2.37
N GLU A 237 -21.65 22.90 1.77
CA GLU A 237 -23.03 23.11 2.23
C GLU A 237 -23.98 21.94 1.92
N GLN A 238 -23.68 21.16 0.88
CA GLN A 238 -24.49 20.00 0.47
C GLN A 238 -23.57 18.80 0.16
N PRO A 239 -23.04 18.11 1.19
CA PRO A 239 -22.03 17.06 1.00
C PRO A 239 -22.45 15.85 0.16
N SER A 240 -23.76 15.66 -0.03
CA SER A 240 -24.33 14.64 -0.93
C SER A 240 -24.18 14.98 -2.41
N LYS A 241 -23.94 16.25 -2.76
CA LYS A 241 -23.77 16.70 -4.14
C LYS A 241 -22.30 16.99 -4.44
N ASP A 242 -21.87 16.53 -5.60
CA ASP A 242 -20.54 16.79 -6.12
C ASP A 242 -20.50 18.04 -7.01
N ARG A 243 -19.32 18.65 -7.12
CA ARG A 243 -18.99 19.72 -8.09
C ARG A 243 -17.62 19.46 -8.70
N PRO A 244 -17.27 20.05 -9.85
CA PRO A 244 -15.91 19.95 -10.39
C PRO A 244 -14.85 20.44 -9.39
N SER A 245 -13.70 19.77 -9.37
CA SER A 245 -12.66 20.03 -8.36
C SER A 245 -11.94 21.37 -8.49
N GLY A 246 -12.03 22.07 -9.63
CA GLY A 246 -11.40 23.38 -9.85
C GLY A 246 -9.87 23.34 -10.05
N ILE A 247 -9.29 22.15 -10.21
CA ILE A 247 -7.83 21.94 -10.31
C ILE A 247 -7.31 21.97 -11.76
N GLN A 248 -8.11 22.40 -12.73
CA GLN A 248 -7.75 22.35 -14.16
C GLN A 248 -6.45 23.10 -14.45
N HIS A 249 -6.23 24.24 -13.80
CA HIS A 249 -4.99 25.01 -13.94
C HIS A 249 -3.75 24.23 -13.44
N LEU A 250 -3.88 23.39 -12.41
CA LEU A 250 -2.80 22.52 -11.94
C LEU A 250 -2.50 21.42 -12.97
N LEU A 251 -3.56 20.78 -13.47
CA LEU A 251 -3.45 19.72 -14.48
C LEU A 251 -2.81 20.23 -15.77
N GLN A 252 -3.19 21.42 -16.24
CA GLN A 252 -2.60 22.06 -17.42
C GLN A 252 -1.09 22.30 -17.25
N ARG A 253 -0.64 22.66 -16.05
CA ARG A 253 0.79 22.84 -15.76
C ARG A 253 1.53 21.52 -15.76
N MET A 254 1.01 20.53 -15.05
CA MET A 254 1.61 19.19 -15.01
C MET A 254 1.68 18.55 -16.40
N ASN A 255 0.71 18.85 -17.27
CA ASN A 255 0.70 18.38 -18.65
C ASN A 255 1.94 18.84 -19.45
N LYS A 256 2.53 20.00 -19.10
CA LYS A 256 3.77 20.47 -19.73
C LYS A 256 4.93 19.49 -19.51
N ALA A 257 5.05 18.94 -18.30
CA ALA A 257 6.06 17.92 -17.98
C ALA A 257 5.82 16.62 -18.76
N ILE A 258 4.57 16.17 -18.86
CA ILE A 258 4.21 14.97 -19.63
C ILE A 258 4.54 15.16 -21.12
N VAL A 259 4.10 16.26 -21.73
CA VAL A 259 4.39 16.55 -23.15
C VAL A 259 5.89 16.63 -23.42
N GLN A 260 6.66 17.26 -22.52
CA GLN A 260 8.11 17.29 -22.62
C GLN A 260 8.72 15.89 -22.54
N SER A 261 8.21 15.03 -21.65
CA SER A 261 8.67 13.65 -21.49
C SER A 261 8.38 12.81 -22.74
N MET A 262 7.19 12.93 -23.31
CA MET A 262 6.83 12.22 -24.55
C MET A 262 7.72 12.62 -25.73
N ARG A 263 8.12 13.90 -25.79
CA ARG A 263 9.09 14.39 -26.79
C ARG A 263 10.54 13.99 -26.50
N ALA A 264 10.86 13.59 -25.27
CA ALA A 264 12.14 12.96 -24.97
C ALA A 264 12.14 11.49 -25.45
N ILE A 265 11.02 10.80 -25.30
CA ILE A 265 10.82 9.40 -25.70
C ILE A 265 10.84 9.23 -27.21
N LEU A 266 10.11 10.09 -27.93
CA LEU A 266 9.87 9.92 -29.36
C LEU A 266 10.79 10.85 -30.18
N PRO A 267 11.40 10.36 -31.27
CA PRO A 267 12.20 11.18 -32.19
C PRO A 267 11.28 12.01 -33.12
N VAL A 268 10.53 12.94 -32.55
CA VAL A 268 9.47 13.69 -33.26
C VAL A 268 9.66 15.20 -33.18
N TRP A 269 9.10 15.89 -34.17
CA TRP A 269 9.11 17.34 -34.24
C TRP A 269 8.27 17.99 -33.13
N LYS A 270 8.60 19.23 -32.77
CA LYS A 270 7.83 20.01 -31.77
C LYS A 270 6.37 20.19 -32.17
N THR A 271 6.07 20.23 -33.47
CA THR A 271 4.73 20.43 -34.05
C THR A 271 3.83 19.20 -34.01
N THR A 272 4.36 18.02 -33.64
CA THR A 272 3.55 16.79 -33.58
C THR A 272 2.36 16.94 -32.63
N PRO A 273 1.13 16.60 -33.06
CA PRO A 273 -0.06 16.70 -32.24
C PRO A 273 0.05 15.93 -30.91
N VAL A 274 -0.35 16.57 -29.81
CA VAL A 274 -0.22 16.01 -28.44
C VAL A 274 -0.98 14.69 -28.27
N ALA A 275 -2.15 14.55 -28.90
CA ALA A 275 -2.92 13.32 -28.86
C ALA A 275 -2.13 12.12 -29.41
N ILE A 276 -1.40 12.33 -30.51
CA ILE A 276 -0.52 11.32 -31.12
C ILE A 276 0.64 10.99 -30.18
N LEU A 277 1.25 12.00 -29.55
CA LEU A 277 2.35 11.78 -28.61
C LEU A 277 1.96 10.82 -27.47
N HIS A 278 0.76 10.96 -26.90
CA HIS A 278 0.27 10.07 -25.84
C HIS A 278 0.17 8.62 -26.31
N ARG A 279 -0.36 8.40 -27.52
CA ARG A 279 -0.51 7.07 -28.09
C ARG A 279 0.84 6.44 -28.41
N GLU A 280 1.68 7.13 -29.17
CA GLU A 280 2.96 6.58 -29.64
C GLU A 280 3.98 6.39 -28.51
N SER A 281 4.00 7.30 -27.53
CA SER A 281 4.88 7.13 -26.35
C SER A 281 4.31 6.13 -25.35
N GLY A 282 3.04 5.76 -25.48
CA GLY A 282 2.31 4.96 -24.50
C GLY A 282 2.31 5.57 -23.09
N ILE A 283 2.37 6.91 -22.98
CA ILE A 283 2.24 7.66 -21.73
C ILE A 283 0.83 8.26 -21.67
N PRO A 284 -0.02 7.82 -20.74
CA PRO A 284 -1.37 8.37 -20.59
C PRO A 284 -1.38 9.88 -20.22
N PRO A 285 -2.48 10.59 -20.51
CA PRO A 285 -2.72 11.94 -19.99
C PRO A 285 -2.60 12.02 -18.46
N ILE A 286 -2.20 13.20 -17.96
CA ILE A 286 -1.93 13.40 -16.54
C ILE A 286 -3.12 13.04 -15.64
N THR A 287 -4.35 13.32 -16.08
CA THR A 287 -5.57 12.97 -15.34
C THR A 287 -5.69 11.46 -15.12
N GLN A 288 -5.35 10.66 -16.12
CA GLN A 288 -5.41 9.19 -16.01
C GLN A 288 -4.28 8.65 -15.14
N LEU A 289 -3.09 9.25 -15.20
CA LEU A 289 -1.99 8.90 -14.30
C LEU A 289 -2.35 9.17 -12.83
N LEU A 290 -3.00 10.30 -12.55
CA LEU A 290 -3.49 10.65 -11.20
C LEU A 290 -4.63 9.74 -10.75
N GLU A 291 -5.61 9.43 -11.61
CA GLU A 291 -6.65 8.45 -11.28
C GLU A 291 -6.09 7.04 -11.08
N ALA A 292 -5.07 6.64 -11.85
CA ALA A 292 -4.39 5.36 -11.65
C ALA A 292 -3.75 5.26 -10.26
N ARG A 293 -3.15 6.36 -9.76
CA ARG A 293 -2.64 6.44 -8.38
C ARG A 293 -3.78 6.31 -7.36
N ARG A 294 -4.92 6.96 -7.59
CA ARG A 294 -6.10 6.82 -6.72
C ARG A 294 -6.65 5.40 -6.66
N TYR A 295 -6.76 4.70 -7.79
CA TYR A 295 -7.20 3.30 -7.80
C TYR A 295 -6.22 2.38 -7.06
N ARG A 296 -4.91 2.56 -7.28
CA ARG A 296 -3.88 1.82 -6.53
C ARG A 296 -3.96 2.11 -5.03
N PHE A 297 -4.16 3.37 -4.65
CA PHE A 297 -4.32 3.74 -3.25
C PHE A 297 -5.60 3.14 -2.66
N SER A 298 -6.70 3.10 -3.42
CA SER A 298 -7.93 2.41 -3.01
C SER A 298 -7.66 0.93 -2.69
N ALA A 299 -7.00 0.20 -3.59
CA ALA A 299 -6.63 -1.20 -3.37
C ALA A 299 -5.70 -1.37 -2.15
N ARG A 300 -4.75 -0.45 -1.95
CA ARG A 300 -3.90 -0.43 -0.75
C ARG A 300 -4.72 -0.19 0.51
N LEU A 301 -5.73 0.68 0.48
CA LEU A 301 -6.61 0.90 1.64
C LEU A 301 -7.41 -0.35 2.00
N LYS A 302 -7.78 -1.19 1.01
CA LYS A 302 -8.47 -2.46 1.25
C LYS A 302 -7.56 -3.54 1.87
N SER A 303 -6.27 -3.50 1.59
CA SER A 303 -5.29 -4.43 2.18
C SER A 303 -4.84 -4.07 3.59
N LEU A 304 -5.45 -3.06 4.21
CA LEU A 304 -5.13 -2.68 5.58
C LEU A 304 -6.06 -3.41 6.55
N ASP A 305 -5.46 -3.92 7.61
CA ASP A 305 -6.14 -4.40 8.82
C ASP A 305 -7.14 -3.38 9.35
N GLU A 306 -8.23 -3.87 9.94
CA GLU A 306 -9.32 -3.04 10.46
C GLU A 306 -8.86 -2.08 11.57
N ALA A 307 -7.89 -2.49 12.39
CA ALA A 307 -7.32 -1.68 13.44
C ALA A 307 -6.43 -0.54 12.89
N HIS A 308 -5.99 -0.63 11.63
CA HIS A 308 -5.11 0.37 11.02
C HIS A 308 -5.77 1.77 11.03
N PRO A 309 -5.05 2.85 11.44
CA PRO A 309 -5.63 4.19 11.55
C PRO A 309 -6.31 4.70 10.27
N LEU A 310 -5.71 4.44 9.10
CA LEU A 310 -6.33 4.79 7.81
C LEU A 310 -7.60 3.97 7.51
N ALA A 311 -7.67 2.70 7.90
CA ALA A 311 -8.88 1.89 7.71
C ALA A 311 -10.04 2.47 8.53
N LYS A 312 -9.81 2.77 9.82
CA LYS A 312 -10.78 3.45 10.69
C LYS A 312 -11.29 4.77 10.10
N ARG A 313 -10.40 5.57 9.52
CA ARG A 313 -10.76 6.86 8.88
C ARG A 313 -11.53 6.71 7.55
N THR A 314 -11.58 5.51 6.99
CA THR A 314 -12.39 5.22 5.78
C THR A 314 -13.81 4.80 6.10
N LEU A 315 -14.10 4.41 7.35
CA LEU A 315 -15.44 4.06 7.77
C LEU A 315 -16.38 5.26 7.68
N PRO A 316 -17.66 5.07 7.31
CA PRO A 316 -18.64 6.14 7.35
C PRO A 316 -18.79 6.68 8.78
N PRO A 317 -19.25 7.92 8.95
CA PRO A 317 -19.55 8.45 10.28
C PRO A 317 -20.61 7.58 10.96
N ARG A 318 -20.55 7.46 12.29
CA ARG A 318 -21.58 6.72 13.04
C ARG A 318 -22.92 7.43 12.82
N GLN A 319 -23.89 6.68 12.32
CA GLN A 319 -25.26 7.19 12.26
C GLN A 319 -25.77 7.29 13.70
N PRO A 320 -26.25 8.45 14.16
CA PRO A 320 -26.85 8.54 15.48
C PRO A 320 -28.09 7.64 15.51
N THR A 321 -28.24 6.86 16.59
CA THR A 321 -29.43 6.05 16.81
C THR A 321 -30.59 7.00 17.13
N TYR A 322 -31.52 7.17 16.19
CA TYR A 322 -32.67 8.04 16.39
C TYR A 322 -33.73 7.32 17.24
N HIS A 323 -33.98 7.80 18.45
CA HIS A 323 -35.19 7.42 19.17
C HIS A 323 -36.37 8.20 18.60
N GLN A 324 -37.36 7.49 18.06
CA GLN A 324 -38.55 8.08 17.43
C GLN A 324 -39.34 9.01 18.39
N LEU A 325 -39.20 8.80 19.70
CA LEU A 325 -39.88 9.58 20.74
C LEU A 325 -39.16 10.88 21.16
N ILE A 326 -37.91 11.08 20.74
CA ILE A 326 -37.12 12.26 21.12
C ILE A 326 -37.17 13.30 19.99
N LYS A 327 -37.54 14.55 20.27
CA LYS A 327 -37.51 15.61 19.25
C LYS A 327 -36.08 15.78 18.71
N ARG A 328 -35.92 15.93 17.39
CA ARG A 328 -34.62 16.07 16.70
C ARG A 328 -33.67 17.08 17.35
N LYS A 329 -34.18 18.18 17.90
CA LYS A 329 -33.38 19.21 18.60
C LYS A 329 -32.68 18.74 19.89
N TYR A 330 -33.13 17.63 20.48
CA TYR A 330 -32.55 17.03 21.69
C TYR A 330 -31.70 15.79 21.38
N GLN A 331 -31.58 15.40 20.11
CA GLN A 331 -30.75 14.27 19.70
C GLN A 331 -29.35 14.77 19.36
N ALA A 332 -28.33 13.93 19.61
CA ALA A 332 -26.93 14.29 19.37
C ALA A 332 -26.72 14.79 17.92
N PRO A 333 -25.86 15.81 17.71
CA PRO A 333 -25.59 16.32 16.38
C PRO A 333 -25.14 15.19 15.45
N THR A 334 -25.69 15.12 14.25
CA THR A 334 -25.23 14.16 13.23
C THR A 334 -23.75 14.40 12.95
N GLU A 335 -22.92 13.36 13.06
CA GLU A 335 -21.55 13.43 12.56
C GLU A 335 -21.58 13.88 11.09
N SER A 336 -20.66 14.78 10.71
CA SER A 336 -20.65 15.36 9.36
C SER A 336 -20.66 14.27 8.29
N SER A 337 -21.66 14.31 7.40
CA SER A 337 -21.75 13.43 6.23
C SER A 337 -20.69 13.74 5.15
N PHE A 338 -19.75 14.64 5.43
CA PHE A 338 -18.70 15.02 4.51
C PHE A 338 -17.77 13.84 4.19
N ARG A 339 -17.75 13.49 2.89
CA ARG A 339 -16.89 12.43 2.37
C ARG A 339 -15.48 12.97 2.14
N THR A 340 -14.56 12.65 3.06
CA THR A 340 -13.15 13.03 2.95
C THR A 340 -12.52 12.45 1.68
N ARG A 341 -11.40 13.04 1.21
CA ARG A 341 -10.62 12.50 0.07
C ARG A 341 -10.25 11.02 0.27
N LEU A 342 -9.95 10.63 1.50
CA LEU A 342 -9.63 9.25 1.88
C LEU A 342 -10.83 8.32 1.71
N ARG A 343 -12.01 8.68 2.27
CA ARG A 343 -13.26 7.92 2.12
C ARG A 343 -13.65 7.76 0.65
N ARG A 344 -13.65 8.85 -0.11
CA ARG A 344 -13.95 8.85 -1.55
C ARG A 344 -12.97 8.01 -2.37
N THR A 345 -11.72 7.88 -1.93
CA THR A 345 -10.75 7.01 -2.60
C THR A 345 -10.98 5.55 -2.24
N ASN A 346 -11.30 5.24 -0.98
CA ASN A 346 -11.73 3.91 -0.56
C ASN A 346 -13.01 3.44 -1.28
N GLU A 347 -13.93 4.35 -1.58
CA GLU A 347 -15.18 4.11 -2.32
C GLU A 347 -14.96 3.81 -3.82
N LEU A 348 -13.76 4.03 -4.38
CA LEU A 348 -13.49 3.73 -5.80
C LEU A 348 -13.53 2.24 -6.15
N LEU A 349 -13.28 1.38 -5.15
CA LEU A 349 -13.34 -0.07 -5.28
C LEU A 349 -14.36 -0.61 -4.28
N ALA A 350 -15.02 -1.69 -4.67
CA ALA A 350 -15.99 -2.39 -3.84
C ALA A 350 -15.38 -2.77 -2.47
N PRO A 351 -16.21 -2.89 -1.41
CA PRO A 351 -15.76 -3.44 -0.14
C PRO A 351 -15.28 -4.89 -0.32
N CYS A 352 -14.31 -5.29 0.50
CA CYS A 352 -13.85 -6.67 0.60
C CYS A 352 -13.50 -6.97 2.05
N PRO A 353 -13.42 -8.25 2.44
CA PRO A 353 -12.83 -8.65 3.71
C PRO A 353 -11.41 -8.09 3.82
N ARG A 354 -11.11 -7.48 4.97
CA ARG A 354 -9.78 -6.91 5.24
C ARG A 354 -8.90 -7.99 5.86
N PRO A 355 -7.64 -8.14 5.42
CA PRO A 355 -6.72 -9.07 6.07
C PRO A 355 -6.37 -8.57 7.47
N ALA A 356 -6.29 -9.49 8.42
CA ALA A 356 -5.72 -9.25 9.73
C ALA A 356 -4.20 -9.09 9.63
N LEU A 357 -3.63 -8.18 10.42
CA LEU A 357 -2.18 -8.09 10.57
C LEU A 357 -1.69 -9.30 11.38
N MET A 358 -1.06 -10.26 10.71
CA MET A 358 -0.53 -11.46 11.33
C MET A 358 0.98 -11.37 11.56
N GLN A 359 1.46 -12.02 12.62
CA GLN A 359 2.88 -12.22 12.83
C GLN A 359 3.43 -13.14 11.73
N LYS A 360 4.51 -12.74 11.09
CA LYS A 360 5.17 -13.60 10.09
C LYS A 360 5.78 -14.81 10.77
N CYS A 361 5.48 -16.00 10.26
CA CYS A 361 6.09 -17.24 10.69
C CYS A 361 7.46 -17.38 10.02
N PHE A 362 8.53 -17.15 10.77
CA PHE A 362 9.92 -17.37 10.33
C PHE A 362 10.47 -18.76 10.73
N GLY A 363 9.58 -19.75 10.88
CA GLY A 363 9.96 -21.07 11.38
C GLY A 363 10.91 -21.82 10.45
N LYS A 364 11.84 -22.60 11.03
CA LYS A 364 12.88 -23.42 10.37
C LYS A 364 12.36 -24.53 9.41
N GLY A 365 11.05 -24.71 9.28
CA GLY A 365 10.43 -25.73 8.42
C GLY A 365 10.02 -25.24 7.02
N GLN A 366 10.28 -23.96 6.71
CA GLN A 366 9.98 -23.35 5.40
C GLN A 366 11.09 -23.56 4.35
N ASP A 367 12.21 -24.20 4.72
CA ASP A 367 13.43 -24.21 3.90
C ASP A 367 13.44 -25.26 2.78
N THR A 368 12.51 -26.22 2.74
CA THR A 368 12.39 -27.16 1.62
C THR A 368 11.52 -26.58 0.50
N PRO A 369 12.12 -26.30 -0.68
CA PRO A 369 11.37 -25.82 -1.84
C PRO A 369 10.26 -26.81 -2.19
N LEU A 370 9.05 -26.30 -2.44
CA LEU A 370 7.93 -27.11 -2.93
C LEU A 370 8.18 -27.67 -4.34
N GLN A 371 9.04 -27.01 -5.12
CA GLN A 371 9.47 -27.46 -6.42
C GLN A 371 10.99 -27.52 -6.46
N THR A 372 11.54 -28.72 -6.66
CA THR A 372 12.99 -28.98 -6.73
C THR A 372 13.44 -29.50 -8.09
N ALA A 373 12.49 -29.80 -8.99
CA ALA A 373 12.74 -30.42 -10.29
C ALA A 373 11.84 -29.83 -11.40
N PRO A 374 12.15 -30.09 -12.69
CA PRO A 374 11.26 -29.80 -13.82
C PRO A 374 9.89 -30.47 -13.68
N LYS A 375 8.90 -29.99 -14.44
CA LYS A 375 7.51 -30.47 -14.33
C LYS A 375 7.35 -31.95 -14.64
N GLU A 376 7.98 -32.44 -15.71
CA GLU A 376 7.87 -33.83 -16.16
C GLU A 376 8.45 -34.80 -15.11
N GLU A 377 9.68 -34.54 -14.64
CA GLU A 377 10.32 -35.31 -13.57
C GLU A 377 9.52 -35.28 -12.26
N SER A 378 8.93 -34.11 -11.93
CA SER A 378 8.08 -33.96 -10.75
C SER A 378 6.78 -34.78 -10.86
N ALA A 379 6.25 -34.95 -12.07
CA ALA A 379 5.05 -35.73 -12.32
C ALA A 379 5.33 -37.23 -12.17
N GLU A 380 6.42 -37.72 -12.78
CA GLU A 380 6.86 -39.11 -12.65
C GLU A 380 7.15 -39.47 -11.19
N ALA A 381 7.90 -38.62 -10.48
CA ALA A 381 8.19 -38.82 -9.07
C ALA A 381 6.92 -38.79 -8.19
N PHE A 382 5.91 -38.00 -8.58
CA PHE A 382 4.63 -37.99 -7.88
C PHE A 382 3.84 -39.29 -8.11
N LEU A 383 3.75 -39.78 -9.34
CA LEU A 383 3.05 -41.03 -9.64
C LEU A 383 3.71 -42.23 -8.95
N GLN A 384 5.04 -42.32 -8.94
CA GLN A 384 5.78 -43.33 -8.17
C GLN A 384 5.52 -43.21 -6.66
N TRP A 385 5.38 -41.98 -6.15
CA TRP A 385 5.02 -41.76 -4.76
C TRP A 385 3.59 -42.22 -4.46
N VAL A 386 2.62 -42.01 -5.36
CA VAL A 386 1.24 -42.49 -5.20
C VAL A 386 1.18 -44.04 -5.13
N GLU A 387 2.04 -44.74 -5.86
CA GLU A 387 2.12 -46.21 -5.78
C GLU A 387 2.66 -46.71 -4.44
N THR A 388 3.56 -45.94 -3.83
CA THR A 388 4.31 -46.31 -2.61
C THR A 388 3.74 -45.72 -1.32
N VAL A 389 2.81 -44.76 -1.41
CA VAL A 389 2.16 -44.14 -0.26
C VAL A 389 1.35 -45.17 0.55
N ASP A 390 1.19 -44.92 1.85
CA ASP A 390 0.40 -45.78 2.72
C ASP A 390 -1.01 -45.96 2.10
N PRO A 391 -1.51 -47.20 1.95
CA PRO A 391 -2.81 -47.46 1.36
C PRO A 391 -3.98 -46.80 2.07
N THR A 392 -3.81 -46.34 3.30
CA THR A 392 -4.82 -45.65 4.10
C THR A 392 -4.77 -44.12 3.95
N THR A 393 -3.74 -43.56 3.31
CA THR A 393 -3.63 -42.11 3.05
C THR A 393 -4.68 -41.64 2.06
N TRP A 394 -5.30 -40.49 2.36
CA TRP A 394 -6.16 -39.78 1.42
C TRP A 394 -5.39 -38.67 0.71
N ILE A 395 -5.53 -38.63 -0.61
CA ILE A 395 -4.94 -37.61 -1.47
C ILE A 395 -6.05 -36.70 -1.95
N VAL A 396 -6.02 -35.44 -1.51
CA VAL A 396 -6.96 -34.40 -1.92
C VAL A 396 -6.30 -33.62 -3.04
N TYR A 397 -6.82 -33.73 -4.25
CA TYR A 397 -6.44 -32.88 -5.38
C TYR A 397 -7.34 -31.66 -5.41
N SER A 398 -6.77 -30.47 -5.58
CA SER A 398 -7.53 -29.23 -5.74
C SER A 398 -6.98 -28.40 -6.88
N ASP A 399 -7.86 -27.73 -7.60
CA ASP A 399 -7.51 -26.80 -8.67
C ASP A 399 -8.45 -25.59 -8.72
N GLY A 400 -7.97 -24.49 -9.30
CA GLY A 400 -8.69 -23.25 -9.51
C GLY A 400 -8.76 -22.85 -10.98
N SER A 401 -9.93 -22.40 -11.43
CA SER A 401 -10.15 -21.95 -12.81
C SER A 401 -10.70 -20.53 -12.87
N LEU A 402 -10.44 -19.85 -14.00
CA LEU A 402 -11.02 -18.56 -14.32
C LEU A 402 -11.55 -18.59 -15.76
N SER A 403 -12.86 -18.41 -15.91
CA SER A 403 -13.50 -18.39 -17.23
C SER A 403 -13.12 -17.16 -18.06
N SER A 404 -13.41 -17.20 -19.35
CA SER A 404 -13.26 -16.05 -20.27
C SER A 404 -14.10 -14.84 -19.85
N GLU A 405 -15.21 -15.07 -19.14
CA GLU A 405 -16.09 -14.04 -18.57
C GLU A 405 -15.60 -13.53 -17.22
N GLY A 406 -14.53 -14.12 -16.67
CA GLY A 406 -13.93 -13.74 -15.39
C GLY A 406 -14.62 -14.37 -14.18
N ALA A 407 -15.34 -15.48 -14.34
CA ALA A 407 -15.90 -16.24 -13.23
C ALA A 407 -14.82 -17.17 -12.66
N ALA A 408 -14.46 -16.97 -11.39
CA ALA A 408 -13.51 -17.81 -10.67
C ALA A 408 -14.23 -18.96 -9.97
N SER A 409 -13.69 -20.17 -10.09
CA SER A 409 -14.28 -21.40 -9.55
C SER A 409 -13.21 -22.38 -9.12
N TYR A 410 -13.55 -23.27 -8.20
CA TYR A 410 -12.66 -24.30 -7.69
C TYR A 410 -13.27 -25.69 -7.89
N GLY A 411 -12.40 -26.69 -7.94
CA GLY A 411 -12.75 -28.10 -7.91
C GLY A 411 -11.80 -28.84 -6.97
N PHE A 412 -12.30 -29.90 -6.34
CA PHE A 412 -11.47 -30.83 -5.60
C PHE A 412 -11.93 -32.27 -5.83
N ALA A 413 -11.00 -33.21 -5.73
CA ALA A 413 -11.25 -34.64 -5.79
C ALA A 413 -10.42 -35.37 -4.72
N ILE A 414 -11.05 -36.28 -4.00
CA ILE A 414 -10.41 -37.08 -2.94
C ILE A 414 -10.23 -38.49 -3.46
N HIS A 415 -9.00 -38.96 -3.42
CA HIS A 415 -8.60 -40.28 -3.89
C HIS A 415 -7.91 -41.07 -2.78
N GLN A 416 -8.03 -42.37 -2.86
CA GLN A 416 -7.22 -43.33 -2.12
C GLN A 416 -6.55 -44.25 -3.14
N LYS A 417 -5.26 -44.02 -3.40
CA LYS A 417 -4.57 -44.54 -4.59
C LYS A 417 -5.35 -44.18 -5.86
N ASP A 418 -5.74 -45.16 -6.66
CA ASP A 418 -6.48 -44.96 -7.92
C ASP A 418 -8.00 -44.88 -7.72
N LEU A 419 -8.50 -45.05 -6.49
CA LEU A 419 -9.92 -45.02 -6.20
C LEU A 419 -10.39 -43.60 -5.84
N SER A 420 -11.22 -43.02 -6.70
CA SER A 420 -11.96 -41.78 -6.39
C SER A 420 -13.00 -42.04 -5.31
N ILE A 421 -12.90 -41.34 -4.18
CA ILE A 421 -13.81 -41.47 -3.03
C ILE A 421 -14.98 -40.50 -3.17
N CYS A 422 -14.67 -39.22 -3.33
CA CYS A 422 -15.66 -38.16 -3.51
C CYS A 422 -15.01 -36.94 -4.14
N ASP A 423 -15.83 -36.03 -4.63
CA ASP A 423 -15.40 -34.80 -5.26
C ASP A 423 -16.42 -33.69 -5.00
N GLY A 424 -16.01 -32.46 -5.30
CA GLY A 424 -16.85 -31.29 -5.14
C GLY A 424 -16.30 -30.10 -5.91
N SER A 425 -17.16 -29.10 -6.10
CA SER A 425 -16.79 -27.88 -6.81
C SER A 425 -17.70 -26.73 -6.43
N GLY A 426 -17.25 -25.51 -6.73
CA GLY A 426 -18.03 -24.32 -6.43
C GLY A 426 -17.51 -23.09 -7.18
N ARG A 427 -18.37 -22.08 -7.25
CA ARG A 427 -18.04 -20.78 -7.81
C ARG A 427 -17.78 -19.78 -6.68
N LEU A 428 -16.77 -18.93 -6.85
CA LEU A 428 -16.51 -17.80 -5.95
C LEU A 428 -17.27 -16.56 -6.42
N GLY A 429 -17.35 -15.55 -5.55
CA GLY A 429 -17.58 -14.18 -5.98
C GLY A 429 -16.44 -13.65 -6.88
N PRO A 430 -16.35 -12.33 -7.09
CA PRO A 430 -15.31 -11.76 -7.94
C PRO A 430 -13.91 -12.02 -7.34
N ALA A 431 -13.20 -12.99 -7.90
CA ALA A 431 -11.94 -13.51 -7.38
C ALA A 431 -10.95 -13.80 -8.52
N GLU A 432 -9.70 -14.11 -8.19
CA GLU A 432 -8.71 -14.62 -9.16
C GLU A 432 -8.46 -16.12 -8.95
N VAL A 433 -7.83 -16.77 -9.93
CA VAL A 433 -7.46 -18.20 -9.86
C VAL A 433 -6.79 -18.55 -8.53
N PHE A 434 -5.81 -17.73 -8.10
CA PHE A 434 -5.12 -17.91 -6.82
C PHE A 434 -6.06 -18.04 -5.60
N ASP A 435 -7.16 -17.29 -5.57
CA ASP A 435 -8.12 -17.37 -4.48
C ASP A 435 -8.95 -18.65 -4.57
N ALA A 436 -9.32 -19.06 -5.79
CA ALA A 436 -10.06 -20.29 -6.04
C ALA A 436 -9.25 -21.54 -5.68
N GLU A 437 -7.96 -21.56 -6.00
CA GLU A 437 -7.00 -22.62 -5.62
C GLU A 437 -6.99 -22.85 -4.11
N ALA A 438 -6.85 -21.76 -3.34
CA ALA A 438 -6.86 -21.82 -1.88
C ALA A 438 -8.21 -22.31 -1.34
N THR A 439 -9.32 -21.87 -1.93
CA THR A 439 -10.66 -22.32 -1.55
C THR A 439 -10.87 -23.80 -1.88
N GLY A 440 -10.42 -24.27 -3.06
CA GLY A 440 -10.49 -25.68 -3.42
C GLY A 440 -9.71 -26.57 -2.46
N ALA A 441 -8.52 -26.14 -2.05
CA ALA A 441 -7.71 -26.85 -1.06
C ALA A 441 -8.41 -26.94 0.31
N LEU A 442 -9.03 -25.84 0.76
CA LEU A 442 -9.81 -25.80 2.02
C LEU A 442 -11.04 -26.69 1.98
N GLU A 443 -11.85 -26.57 0.93
CA GLU A 443 -13.08 -27.35 0.81
C GLU A 443 -12.78 -28.84 0.60
N GLY A 444 -11.72 -29.18 -0.12
CA GLY A 444 -11.22 -30.55 -0.21
C GLY A 444 -10.74 -31.10 1.13
N LEU A 445 -10.00 -30.32 1.94
CA LEU A 445 -9.60 -30.73 3.28
C LEU A 445 -10.82 -30.92 4.20
N LYS A 446 -11.80 -30.01 4.17
CA LYS A 446 -13.05 -30.16 4.93
C LYS A 446 -13.80 -31.43 4.53
N ALA A 447 -13.92 -31.70 3.23
CA ALA A 447 -14.55 -32.91 2.73
C ALA A 447 -13.80 -34.16 3.22
N ALA A 448 -12.46 -34.17 3.18
CA ALA A 448 -11.65 -35.26 3.71
C ALA A 448 -11.87 -35.48 5.21
N LEU A 449 -11.88 -34.41 6.01
CA LEU A 449 -12.07 -34.49 7.46
C LEU A 449 -13.47 -35.00 7.85
N ASN A 450 -14.47 -34.76 7.01
CA ASN A 450 -15.84 -35.24 7.21
C ASN A 450 -16.05 -36.71 6.84
N LEU A 451 -15.08 -37.36 6.17
CA LEU A 451 -15.19 -38.77 5.84
C LEU A 451 -14.99 -39.65 7.08
N PRO A 452 -15.68 -40.80 7.19
CA PRO A 452 -15.56 -41.71 8.34
C PRO A 452 -14.13 -42.23 8.54
N GLY A 453 -13.60 -42.07 9.75
CA GLY A 453 -12.26 -42.54 10.10
C GLY A 453 -11.12 -41.60 9.66
N SER A 454 -11.43 -40.34 9.36
CA SER A 454 -10.43 -39.31 9.00
C SER A 454 -9.32 -39.17 10.04
N ALA A 455 -9.65 -39.16 11.34
CA ALA A 455 -8.69 -38.97 12.43
C ALA A 455 -7.58 -40.04 12.53
N ALA A 456 -7.73 -41.18 11.85
CA ALA A 456 -6.75 -42.27 11.85
C ALA A 456 -5.93 -42.34 10.56
N ARG A 457 -6.10 -41.39 9.64
CA ARG A 457 -5.48 -41.41 8.30
C ARG A 457 -4.64 -40.17 8.05
N ASP A 458 -3.57 -40.33 7.31
CA ASP A 458 -2.84 -39.19 6.75
C ASP A 458 -3.64 -38.54 5.61
N ILE A 459 -3.58 -37.22 5.52
CA ILE A 459 -4.20 -36.45 4.43
C ILE A 459 -3.12 -35.65 3.72
N VAL A 460 -2.98 -35.85 2.41
CA VAL A 460 -2.07 -35.06 1.57
C VAL A 460 -2.89 -34.21 0.60
N VAL A 461 -2.78 -32.89 0.73
CA VAL A 461 -3.46 -31.93 -0.12
C VAL A 461 -2.52 -31.47 -1.22
N CYS A 462 -2.90 -31.74 -2.47
CA CYS A 462 -2.14 -31.53 -3.70
C CYS A 462 -2.76 -30.40 -4.52
N LEU A 463 -1.95 -29.43 -4.91
CA LEU A 463 -2.33 -28.32 -5.80
C LEU A 463 -1.17 -27.94 -6.72
N ASP A 464 -1.50 -27.41 -7.90
CA ASP A 464 -0.50 -27.04 -8.90
C ASP A 464 -0.06 -25.57 -8.84
N ASN A 465 -0.76 -24.77 -8.04
CA ASN A 465 -0.38 -23.39 -7.77
C ASN A 465 0.64 -23.29 -6.64
N LEU A 466 1.91 -23.14 -7.03
CA LEU A 466 3.04 -23.01 -6.10
C LEU A 466 2.86 -21.87 -5.09
N ALA A 467 2.28 -20.75 -5.50
CA ALA A 467 2.07 -19.61 -4.62
C ALA A 467 1.00 -19.90 -3.55
N ALA A 468 -0.10 -20.55 -3.92
CA ALA A 468 -1.14 -20.96 -2.99
C ALA A 468 -0.61 -22.02 -2.01
N ALA A 469 0.09 -23.04 -2.51
CA ALA A 469 0.71 -24.09 -1.69
C ALA A 469 1.71 -23.52 -0.67
N THR A 470 2.52 -22.53 -1.09
CA THR A 470 3.45 -21.82 -0.20
C THR A 470 2.70 -21.08 0.91
N CYS A 471 1.57 -20.45 0.60
CA CYS A 471 0.76 -19.75 1.60
C CYS A 471 0.07 -20.72 2.56
N LEU A 472 -0.40 -21.89 2.10
CA LEU A 472 -0.99 -22.92 2.97
C LEU A 472 0.02 -23.47 3.98
N ARG A 473 1.28 -23.71 3.56
CA ARG A 473 2.37 -24.16 4.47
C ARG A 473 2.95 -23.05 5.36
N GLY A 474 2.81 -21.80 4.94
CA GLY A 474 3.62 -20.69 5.42
C GLY A 474 2.80 -19.51 5.92
N THR A 475 3.21 -18.31 5.51
CA THR A 475 2.48 -17.08 5.87
C THR A 475 1.26 -16.92 4.95
N PRO A 476 0.04 -16.80 5.51
CA PRO A 476 -1.16 -16.54 4.73
C PRO A 476 -1.06 -15.30 3.83
N SER A 477 -1.66 -15.36 2.65
CA SER A 477 -1.78 -14.21 1.75
C SER A 477 -2.78 -13.18 2.29
N ASP A 478 -2.60 -11.90 1.95
CA ASP A 478 -3.61 -10.86 2.22
C ASP A 478 -4.95 -11.14 1.52
N SER A 479 -4.91 -11.81 0.35
CA SER A 479 -6.11 -12.16 -0.39
C SER A 479 -6.63 -13.50 0.07
N SER A 480 -7.93 -13.59 0.33
CA SER A 480 -8.57 -14.79 0.90
C SER A 480 -7.88 -15.28 2.18
N GLN A 481 -7.34 -14.35 3.00
CA GLN A 481 -6.56 -14.70 4.19
C GLN A 481 -7.31 -15.66 5.14
N ALA A 482 -8.62 -15.44 5.31
CA ALA A 482 -9.47 -16.30 6.13
C ALA A 482 -9.44 -17.77 5.66
N VAL A 483 -9.39 -18.02 4.36
CA VAL A 483 -9.32 -19.37 3.77
C VAL A 483 -8.01 -20.05 4.17
N PHE A 484 -6.88 -19.34 4.05
CA PHE A 484 -5.57 -19.87 4.45
C PHE A 484 -5.49 -20.13 5.96
N VAL A 485 -5.98 -19.21 6.78
CA VAL A 485 -5.97 -19.34 8.23
C VAL A 485 -6.84 -20.51 8.69
N GLU A 486 -8.03 -20.66 8.09
CA GLU A 486 -8.94 -21.77 8.37
C GLU A 486 -8.32 -23.11 7.95
N PHE A 487 -7.71 -23.18 6.76
CA PHE A 487 -6.99 -24.37 6.30
C PHE A 487 -5.90 -24.76 7.29
N GLN A 488 -5.06 -23.80 7.70
CA GLN A 488 -3.95 -24.05 8.63
C GLN A 488 -4.45 -24.50 9.99
N ALA A 489 -5.54 -23.92 10.49
CA ALA A 489 -6.16 -24.33 11.74
C ALA A 489 -6.68 -25.78 11.67
N LEU A 490 -7.36 -26.14 10.57
CA LEU A 490 -7.85 -27.51 10.34
C LEU A 490 -6.70 -28.50 10.21
N ALA A 491 -5.69 -28.19 9.40
CA ALA A 491 -4.51 -29.03 9.21
C ALA A 491 -3.73 -29.24 10.53
N ALA A 492 -3.57 -28.18 11.33
CA ALA A 492 -2.94 -28.27 12.64
C ALA A 492 -3.78 -29.08 13.64
N SER A 493 -5.11 -28.93 13.61
CA SER A 493 -6.01 -29.69 14.50
C SER A 493 -6.03 -31.19 14.18
N HIS A 494 -5.88 -31.54 12.90
CA HIS A 494 -5.76 -32.92 12.45
C HIS A 494 -4.41 -33.54 12.79
N GLY A 495 -3.32 -32.76 12.71
CA GLY A 495 -1.97 -33.21 13.07
C GLY A 495 -1.25 -34.09 12.04
N ALA A 496 -2.01 -34.69 11.12
CA ALA A 496 -1.51 -35.58 10.06
C ALA A 496 -1.86 -35.09 8.64
N THR A 497 -1.88 -33.76 8.45
CA THR A 497 -2.14 -33.13 7.14
C THR A 497 -0.87 -32.55 6.55
N GLN A 498 -0.59 -32.88 5.29
CA GLN A 498 0.54 -32.36 4.53
C GLN A 498 0.06 -31.64 3.27
N VAL A 499 0.81 -30.61 2.85
CA VAL A 499 0.57 -29.91 1.58
C VAL A 499 1.70 -30.22 0.63
N ARG A 500 1.36 -30.66 -0.58
CA ARG A 500 2.31 -31.00 -1.64
C ARG A 500 1.98 -30.21 -2.90
N TRP A 501 3.02 -29.69 -3.55
CA TRP A 501 2.87 -29.12 -4.89
C TRP A 501 2.97 -30.24 -5.92
N ILE A 502 2.13 -30.19 -6.94
CA ILE A 502 2.20 -31.09 -8.11
C ILE A 502 2.27 -30.27 -9.40
N PRO A 503 2.90 -30.77 -10.46
CA PRO A 503 2.88 -30.09 -11.75
C PRO A 503 1.48 -30.14 -12.38
N GLY A 504 0.99 -28.98 -12.82
CA GLY A 504 -0.24 -28.90 -13.61
C GLY A 504 -0.02 -29.28 -15.08
N HIS A 505 -1.06 -29.85 -15.70
CA HIS A 505 -1.12 -30.34 -17.09
C HIS A 505 -0.13 -31.48 -17.42
N THR A 506 -0.01 -32.46 -16.54
CA THR A 506 0.88 -33.63 -16.70
C THR A 506 0.15 -34.96 -16.49
N ASP A 507 -1.13 -35.03 -16.88
CA ASP A 507 -1.94 -36.26 -16.88
C ASP A 507 -2.07 -36.97 -15.51
N ILE A 508 -1.90 -36.25 -14.39
CA ILE A 508 -2.15 -36.79 -13.05
C ILE A 508 -3.67 -36.94 -12.88
N PRO A 509 -4.23 -38.16 -12.76
CA PRO A 509 -5.67 -38.37 -12.90
C PRO A 509 -6.54 -37.56 -11.92
N GLY A 510 -6.13 -37.49 -10.65
CA GLY A 510 -6.86 -36.72 -9.64
C GLY A 510 -6.78 -35.20 -9.85
N ASN A 511 -5.65 -34.69 -10.36
CA ASN A 511 -5.51 -33.27 -10.70
C ASN A 511 -6.37 -32.90 -11.90
N GLU A 512 -6.35 -33.73 -12.95
CA GLU A 512 -7.18 -33.53 -14.14
C GLU A 512 -8.69 -33.61 -13.82
N GLN A 513 -9.08 -34.42 -12.82
CA GLN A 513 -10.45 -34.43 -12.31
C GLN A 513 -10.79 -33.11 -11.61
N ALA A 514 -9.92 -32.62 -10.71
CA ALA A 514 -10.11 -31.34 -10.03
C ALA A 514 -10.19 -30.16 -11.03
N ASP A 515 -9.35 -30.12 -12.06
CA ASP A 515 -9.36 -29.10 -13.13
C ASP A 515 -10.67 -29.11 -13.93
N LYS A 516 -11.15 -30.31 -14.33
CA LYS A 516 -12.44 -30.44 -15.02
C LYS A 516 -13.60 -29.95 -14.17
N LEU A 517 -13.59 -30.28 -12.87
CA LEU A 517 -14.59 -29.82 -11.92
C LEU A 517 -14.54 -28.29 -11.73
N ALA A 518 -13.35 -27.73 -11.59
CA ALA A 518 -13.15 -26.28 -11.47
C ALA A 518 -13.67 -25.55 -12.71
N LYS A 519 -13.37 -26.04 -13.91
CA LYS A 519 -13.87 -25.47 -15.17
C LYS A 519 -15.39 -25.56 -15.29
N ALA A 520 -15.97 -26.73 -14.98
CA ALA A 520 -17.43 -26.93 -15.03
C ALA A 520 -18.17 -26.01 -14.05
N ALA A 521 -17.61 -25.79 -12.86
CA ALA A 521 -18.20 -24.93 -11.82
C ALA A 521 -18.28 -23.44 -12.19
N SER A 522 -17.56 -22.97 -13.21
CA SER A 522 -17.66 -21.58 -13.66
C SER A 522 -19.07 -21.20 -14.16
N SER A 523 -19.85 -22.19 -14.59
CA SER A 523 -21.24 -22.03 -15.04
C SER A 523 -22.25 -21.97 -13.88
N LEU A 524 -21.84 -22.26 -12.64
CA LEU A 524 -22.72 -22.18 -11.48
C LEU A 524 -23.10 -20.71 -11.19
N PRO A 525 -24.24 -20.47 -10.51
CA PRO A 525 -24.58 -19.12 -10.06
C PRO A 525 -23.52 -18.59 -9.08
N GLU A 526 -23.27 -17.28 -9.14
CA GLU A 526 -22.42 -16.62 -8.16
C GLU A 526 -23.08 -16.69 -6.76
N PRO A 527 -22.33 -17.01 -5.69
CA PRO A 527 -22.90 -17.08 -4.35
C PRO A 527 -23.55 -15.76 -3.92
N GLU A 528 -24.73 -15.83 -3.32
CA GLU A 528 -25.46 -14.64 -2.88
C GLU A 528 -24.68 -13.87 -1.81
N GLY A 529 -24.52 -12.56 -2.00
CA GLY A 529 -23.78 -11.70 -1.06
C GLY A 529 -22.26 -11.84 -1.11
N ALA A 530 -21.69 -12.55 -2.11
CA ALA A 530 -20.25 -12.70 -2.23
C ALA A 530 -19.54 -11.35 -2.39
N GLN A 531 -18.47 -11.16 -1.62
CA GLN A 531 -17.61 -9.98 -1.73
C GLN A 531 -16.40 -10.27 -2.62
N PRO A 532 -15.90 -9.28 -3.37
CA PRO A 532 -14.70 -9.45 -4.17
C PRO A 532 -13.47 -9.72 -3.30
N THR A 533 -12.54 -10.53 -3.81
CA THR A 533 -11.25 -10.75 -3.15
C THR A 533 -10.30 -9.56 -3.36
N LEU A 534 -9.28 -9.47 -2.50
CA LEU A 534 -8.29 -8.41 -2.62
C LEU A 534 -7.44 -8.54 -3.90
N ALA A 535 -7.13 -9.76 -4.34
CA ALA A 535 -6.43 -10.01 -5.59
C ALA A 535 -7.24 -9.50 -6.80
N TYR A 536 -8.54 -9.78 -6.83
CA TYR A 536 -9.46 -9.25 -7.84
C TYR A 536 -9.47 -7.70 -7.83
N LEU A 537 -9.62 -7.07 -6.66
CA LEU A 537 -9.59 -5.60 -6.56
C LEU A 537 -8.27 -4.99 -7.01
N ARG A 538 -7.12 -5.65 -6.74
CA ARG A 538 -5.80 -5.23 -7.23
C ARG A 538 -5.71 -5.32 -8.76
N LYS A 539 -6.31 -6.32 -9.39
CA LYS A 539 -6.43 -6.41 -10.86
C LYS A 539 -7.33 -5.31 -11.41
N VAL A 540 -8.51 -5.09 -10.84
CA VAL A 540 -9.43 -4.00 -11.25
C VAL A 540 -8.72 -2.64 -11.17
N ALA A 541 -7.97 -2.39 -10.09
CA ALA A 541 -7.20 -1.16 -9.94
C ALA A 541 -6.12 -0.95 -11.02
N ARG A 542 -5.59 -2.03 -11.60
CA ARG A 542 -4.64 -2.00 -12.73
C ARG A 542 -5.35 -1.88 -14.08
N GLN A 543 -6.57 -2.40 -14.20
CA GLN A 543 -7.32 -2.46 -15.45
C GLN A 543 -8.10 -1.17 -15.73
N LYS A 544 -8.77 -0.59 -14.73
CA LYS A 544 -9.57 0.65 -14.88
C LYS A 544 -8.80 1.80 -15.55
N PRO A 545 -7.52 2.06 -15.22
CA PRO A 545 -6.76 3.10 -15.90
C PRO A 545 -6.45 2.78 -17.37
N LYS A 546 -6.27 1.51 -17.73
CA LYS A 546 -6.04 1.10 -19.13
C LYS A 546 -7.29 1.34 -19.98
N GLU A 547 -8.44 0.91 -19.48
CA GLU A 547 -9.75 1.17 -20.12
C GLU A 547 -10.03 2.67 -20.24
N ALA A 548 -9.64 3.46 -19.23
CA ALA A 548 -9.79 4.91 -19.28
C ALA A 548 -8.90 5.55 -20.37
N PHE A 549 -7.70 5.02 -20.58
CA PHE A 549 -6.82 5.46 -21.66
C PHE A 549 -7.36 5.11 -23.03
N GLU A 550 -7.89 3.89 -23.20
CA GLU A 550 -8.55 3.45 -24.42
C GLU A 550 -9.75 4.35 -24.76
N ARG A 551 -10.63 4.62 -23.79
CA ARG A 551 -11.78 5.53 -23.98
C ARG A 551 -11.38 6.97 -24.27
N TRP A 552 -10.26 7.44 -23.72
CA TRP A 552 -9.75 8.77 -24.04
C TRP A 552 -9.20 8.83 -25.46
N TRP A 553 -8.52 7.78 -25.92
CA TRP A 553 -8.00 7.71 -27.27
C TRP A 553 -9.13 7.75 -28.31
N THR A 554 -10.22 7.01 -28.10
CA THR A 554 -11.36 7.03 -29.03
C THR A 554 -11.99 8.42 -29.20
N THR A 555 -11.93 9.25 -28.17
CA THR A 555 -12.47 10.63 -28.20
C THR A 555 -11.45 11.67 -28.65
N SER A 556 -10.15 11.40 -28.50
CA SER A 556 -9.06 12.37 -28.75
C SER A 556 -8.26 12.09 -30.03
N VAL A 557 -8.56 11.00 -30.74
CA VAL A 557 -7.87 10.59 -31.96
C VAL A 557 -8.08 11.62 -33.09
N PRO A 558 -7.00 12.15 -33.71
CA PRO A 558 -7.13 13.02 -34.87
C PRO A 558 -7.76 12.32 -36.08
N GLU A 559 -8.48 13.05 -36.93
CA GLU A 559 -9.14 12.51 -38.14
C GLU A 559 -8.21 11.68 -39.03
N GLN A 560 -6.97 12.14 -39.22
CA GLN A 560 -5.96 11.44 -40.01
C GLN A 560 -5.65 10.04 -39.45
N TYR A 561 -5.69 9.86 -38.12
CA TYR A 561 -5.42 8.59 -37.44
C TYR A 561 -6.66 7.70 -37.36
N LYS A 562 -7.88 8.27 -37.43
CA LYS A 562 -9.12 7.47 -37.47
C LYS A 562 -9.14 6.51 -38.65
N ARG A 563 -8.65 6.96 -39.82
CA ARG A 563 -8.56 6.15 -41.04
C ARG A 563 -7.63 4.95 -40.92
N LEU A 564 -6.67 5.00 -40.01
CA LEU A 564 -5.69 3.93 -39.78
C LEU A 564 -6.17 2.87 -38.78
N ASN A 565 -7.37 3.03 -38.20
CA ASN A 565 -7.96 2.14 -37.21
C ASN A 565 -7.00 1.75 -36.05
N LEU A 566 -6.17 2.71 -35.64
CA LEU A 566 -5.12 2.49 -34.65
C LEU A 566 -5.72 2.45 -33.25
N LYS A 567 -5.47 1.36 -32.52
CA LYS A 567 -5.85 1.23 -31.11
C LYS A 567 -4.92 2.02 -30.19
N ALA A 568 -5.42 2.36 -29.00
CA ALA A 568 -4.59 2.89 -27.92
C ALA A 568 -3.56 1.83 -27.52
N THR A 569 -2.32 2.26 -27.23
CA THR A 569 -1.28 1.33 -26.80
C THR A 569 -0.53 1.88 -25.60
N ILE A 570 -0.36 1.03 -24.59
CA ILE A 570 0.54 1.25 -23.46
C ILE A 570 1.76 0.32 -23.60
N ARG A 571 1.95 -0.29 -24.78
CA ARG A 571 3.16 -1.08 -25.09
C ARG A 571 4.27 -0.14 -25.52
N CYS A 572 5.52 -0.59 -25.40
CA CYS A 572 6.64 0.20 -25.90
C CYS A 572 6.53 0.34 -27.41
N PRO A 573 6.74 1.54 -27.98
CA PRO A 573 7.16 1.61 -29.37
C PRO A 573 8.47 0.80 -29.53
N PRO A 574 8.62 0.02 -30.61
CA PRO A 574 9.82 -0.77 -30.86
C PRO A 574 11.10 0.08 -30.84
#